data_AF-A0A6L6X1B9-F1
#
_entry.id   AF-A0A6L6X1B9-F1
#
_cell.length_a   1.000
_cell.length_b   1.000
_cell.length_c   1.000
_cell.angle_alpha   90.00
_cell.angle_beta   90.00
_cell.angle_gamma   90.00
#
_symmetry.space_group_name_H-M   'P 1'
#
loop_
_entity.id
_entity.type
_entity.pdbx_description
1 polymer ?
#
loop_
_entity_poly.entity_id
_entity_poly.type
_entity_poly.pdbx_seq_one_letter_code
_entity_poly.pdbx_strand_id
1 'polypeptide(L)' 'MRDKRSSILISPTKRREKISRQPSQSKAFELAQEWAKKIKEYGMTDRFGMELVGVGPASWDVYLVDRSIPEAKLNRK' A
#
# COMPACT_ATOMS: atom_id res chain seq x y z
N MET A 1 -7.25 -13.80 3.25
CA MET A 1 -5.86 -13.27 3.20
C MET A 1 -5.44 -13.33 1.73
N ARG A 2 -5.11 -12.19 1.09
CA ARG A 2 -4.71 -12.14 -0.35
C ARG A 2 -3.37 -12.85 -0.53
N ASP A 3 -3.24 -13.69 -1.55
CA ASP A 3 -1.95 -14.33 -1.86
C ASP A 3 -0.90 -13.25 -2.16
N LYS A 4 0.18 -13.24 -1.37
CA LYS A 4 1.26 -12.24 -1.36
C LYS A 4 2.11 -12.18 -2.66
N ARG A 5 1.70 -12.86 -3.73
CA ARG A 5 2.53 -13.06 -4.94
C ARG A 5 2.44 -11.94 -5.98
N SER A 6 1.42 -11.10 -5.94
CA SER A 6 1.20 -10.03 -6.91
C SER A 6 1.46 -8.62 -6.38
N SER A 7 1.93 -8.46 -5.13
CA SER A 7 2.19 -7.15 -4.54
C SER A 7 3.60 -7.02 -3.97
N ILE A 8 4.30 -5.96 -4.37
CA ILE A 8 5.55 -5.52 -3.79
C ILE A 8 5.21 -4.47 -2.74
N LEU A 9 5.46 -4.80 -1.48
CA LEU A 9 5.40 -3.82 -0.40
C LEU A 9 6.56 -2.83 -0.55
N ILE A 10 6.25 -1.59 -0.90
CA ILE A 10 7.20 -0.50 -0.69
C ILE A 10 6.93 0.00 0.72
N SER A 11 7.74 -0.42 1.69
CA SER A 11 7.64 0.09 3.07
C SER A 11 9.01 0.59 3.54
N PRO A 12 9.37 1.86 3.25
CA PRO A 12 10.51 2.51 3.86
C PRO A 12 10.21 2.59 5.35
N THR A 13 11.02 1.91 6.16
CA THR A 13 10.90 1.81 7.61
C THR A 13 10.60 3.15 8.28
N LYS A 14 11.29 4.23 7.88
CA LYS A 14 11.08 5.59 8.40
C LYS A 14 9.69 6.18 8.11
N ARG A 15 9.02 5.79 7.03
CA ARG A 15 7.67 6.28 6.69
C ARG A 15 6.59 5.47 7.38
N ARG A 16 6.77 4.14 7.48
CA ARG A 16 5.88 3.27 8.25
C ARG A 16 5.78 3.74 9.69
N GLU A 17 6.91 4.06 10.32
CA GLU A 17 6.94 4.64 11.67
C GLU A 17 6.18 5.97 11.77
N LYS A 18 6.25 6.83 10.74
CA LYS A 18 5.53 8.10 10.73
C LYS A 18 4.01 7.89 10.63
N ILE A 19 3.56 6.95 9.79
CA ILE A 19 2.14 6.64 9.61
C ILE A 19 1.59 5.97 10.87
N SER A 20 2.31 5.02 11.46
CA SER A 20 1.86 4.28 12.65
C SER A 20 1.82 5.14 13.92
N ARG A 21 2.54 6.27 13.95
CA ARG A 21 2.54 7.23 15.07
C ARG A 21 1.45 8.29 14.95
N GLN A 22 0.60 8.24 13.92
CA GLN A 22 -0.47 9.21 13.79
C GLN A 22 -1.54 9.02 14.86
N PRO A 23 -2.10 10.13 15.38
CA PRO A 23 -3.06 10.08 16.47
C PRO A 23 -4.44 9.55 16.04
N SER A 24 -4.68 9.40 14.72
CA SER A 24 -5.92 8.86 14.19
C SER A 24 -5.69 8.13 12.86
N GLN A 25 -6.61 7.21 12.55
CA GLN A 25 -6.62 6.52 11.25
C GLN A 25 -6.76 7.48 10.07
N SER A 26 -7.53 8.56 10.22
CA SER A 26 -7.71 9.56 9.14
C SER A 26 -6.40 10.25 8.80
N LYS A 27 -5.62 10.68 9.82
CA LYS A 27 -4.30 11.29 9.59
C LYS A 27 -3.29 10.28 9.03
N ALA A 28 -3.34 9.03 9.49
CA ALA A 28 -2.53 7.95 8.93
C ALA A 28 -2.84 7.73 7.44
N PHE A 29 -4.12 7.79 7.06
CA PHE A 29 -4.56 7.66 5.68
C PHE A 29 -4.11 8.83 4.80
N GLU A 30 -4.27 10.07 5.27
CA GLU A 30 -3.81 11.29 4.56
C GLU A 30 -2.31 11.22 4.25
N LEU A 31 -1.48 10.84 5.22
CA LEU A 31 -0.03 10.67 5.00
C LEU A 31 0.29 9.52 4.03
N ALA A 32 -0.48 8.44 4.08
CA ALA A 32 -0.32 7.35 3.14
C ALA A 32 -0.69 7.79 1.71
N GLN A 33 -1.73 8.63 1.54
CA GLN A 33 -2.10 9.21 0.25
C GLN A 33 -1.04 10.17 -0.30
N GLU A 34 -0.48 11.06 0.52
CA GLU A 34 0.62 11.94 0.09
C GLU A 34 1.81 11.13 -0.42
N TRP A 35 2.09 10.01 0.24
CA TRP A 35 3.17 9.15 -0.15
C TRP A 35 2.86 8.36 -1.42
N ALA A 36 1.65 7.84 -1.55
CA ALA A 36 1.16 7.23 -2.79
C ALA A 36 1.28 8.20 -3.98
N LYS A 37 0.96 9.49 -3.77
CA LYS A 37 1.15 10.53 -4.78
C LYS A 37 2.62 10.68 -5.21
N LYS A 38 3.57 10.68 -4.26
CA LYS A 38 5.00 10.72 -4.58
C LYS A 38 5.43 9.49 -5.38
N ILE A 39 4.98 8.29 -5.01
CA ILE A 39 5.28 7.05 -5.76
C ILE A 39 4.77 7.14 -7.20
N LYS A 40 3.57 7.72 -7.39
CA LYS A 40 3.02 8.01 -8.72
C LYS A 40 3.87 9.01 -9.50
N GLU A 41 4.33 10.09 -8.88
CA GLU A 41 5.20 11.09 -9.52
C GLU A 41 6.54 10.50 -9.99
N TYR A 42 7.04 9.44 -9.35
CA TYR A 42 8.24 8.71 -9.80
C TYR A 42 7.98 7.75 -10.99
N GLY A 43 6.76 7.68 -11.53
CA GLY A 43 6.42 6.83 -12.68
C GLY A 43 6.36 5.32 -12.37
N MET A 44 6.50 4.93 -11.10
CA MET A 44 6.44 3.51 -10.69
C MET A 44 5.06 2.90 -10.93
N THR A 45 4.02 3.73 -10.95
CA THR A 45 2.63 3.30 -11.12
C THR A 45 2.21 3.03 -12.58
N ASP A 46 3.09 3.33 -13.54
CA ASP A 46 2.78 3.09 -14.95
C ASP A 46 3.07 1.63 -15.32
N ARG A 47 4.09 1.05 -14.68
CA ARG A 47 4.44 -0.38 -14.79
C ARG A 47 3.68 -1.25 -13.77
N PHE A 48 3.39 -0.72 -12.59
CA PHE A 48 2.71 -1.44 -11.51
C PHE A 48 1.43 -0.69 -11.12
N GLY A 49 0.35 -1.38 -10.75
CA GLY A 49 -0.73 -0.78 -9.98
C GLY A 49 -0.26 -0.30 -8.60
N MET A 50 -1.10 0.44 -7.90
CA MET A 50 -0.82 0.89 -6.53
C MET A 50 -2.08 0.78 -5.68
N GLU A 51 -1.94 0.25 -4.47
CA GLU A 51 -3.02 0.07 -3.50
C GLU A 51 -2.63 0.61 -2.12
N LEU A 52 -3.61 1.21 -1.44
CA LEU A 52 -3.53 1.61 -0.04
C LEU A 52 -4.23 0.55 0.80
N VAL A 53 -3.52 -0.05 1.74
CA VAL A 53 -4.04 -1.16 2.56
C VAL A 53 -3.97 -0.78 4.03
N GLY A 54 -5.09 -0.92 4.74
CA GLY A 54 -5.12 -0.85 6.20
C GLY A 54 -4.51 -2.12 6.79
N VAL A 55 -3.43 -1.99 7.56
CA VAL A 55 -2.69 -3.13 8.14
C VAL A 55 -2.85 -3.24 9.66
N GLY A 56 -3.66 -2.38 10.28
CA GLY A 56 -3.96 -2.44 11.71
C GLY A 56 -4.72 -1.21 12.21
N PRO A 57 -4.92 -1.09 13.54
CA PRO A 57 -5.81 -0.10 14.16
C PRO A 57 -5.45 1.38 13.91
N ALA A 58 -4.24 1.67 13.44
CA ALA A 58 -3.80 3.02 13.10
C ALA A 58 -2.72 3.05 12.01
N SER A 59 -2.70 2.04 11.13
CA SER A 59 -1.61 1.87 10.17
C SER A 59 -2.13 1.61 8.76
N TRP A 60 -1.63 2.42 7.83
CA TRP A 60 -1.85 2.30 6.40
C TRP A 60 -0.51 2.04 5.72
N ASP A 61 -0.49 1.16 4.74
CA ASP A 61 0.69 0.87 3.92
C ASP A 61 0.34 1.04 2.43
N VAL A 62 1.36 1.32 1.62
CA VAL A 62 1.24 1.45 0.16
C VAL A 62 1.93 0.25 -0.50
N TYR A 63 1.20 -0.44 -1.37
CA TYR A 63 1.70 -1.58 -2.13
C TYR A 63 1.74 -1.22 -3.61
N LEU A 64 2.81 -1.59 -4.30
CA LEU A 64 2.79 -1.72 -5.75
C LEU A 64 2.23 -3.08 -6.10
N VAL A 65 1.32 -3.15 -7.06
CA VAL A 65 0.66 -4.39 -7.47
C VAL A 65 1.01 -4.65 -8.92
N ASP A 66 1.61 -5.80 -9.22
CA ASP A 66 1.87 -6.18 -10.61
C ASP A 66 0.56 -6.57 -11.30
N ARG A 67 0.09 -5.72 -12.21
CA ARG A 67 -1.15 -5.92 -12.96
C ARG A 67 -1.02 -6.98 -14.07
N SER A 68 0.20 -7.38 -14.42
CA SER A 68 0.44 -8.45 -15.39
C SER A 68 0.19 -9.84 -14.80
N ILE A 69 0.10 -9.94 -13.47
CA ILE A 69 -0.21 -11.18 -12.77
C ILE A 69 -1.73 -11.24 -12.57
N PRO A 70 -2.45 -12.14 -13.28
CA PRO A 70 -3.89 -12.27 -13.10
C PRO A 70 -4.20 -12.59 -11.63
N GLU A 71 -5.20 -11.90 -11.07
CA GLU A 71 -5.68 -12.19 -9.71
C GLU A 71 -6.05 -13.68 -9.66
N ALA A 72 -5.22 -14.49 -9.00
CA ALA A 72 -5.55 -15.88 -8.75
C ALA A 72 -6.87 -15.88 -7.96
N LYS A 73 -7.95 -16.34 -8.62
CA LYS A 73 -9.31 -16.35 -8.11
C LYS A 73 -9.30 -16.93 -6.69
N LEU A 74 -9.56 -16.08 -5.71
CA LEU A 74 -9.62 -16.44 -4.30
C LEU A 74 -10.86 -17.32 -4.09
N ASN A 75 -10.69 -18.64 -3.96
CA ASN A 75 -11.73 -19.51 -3.42
C ASN A 75 -11.97 -19.08 -1.97
N ARG A 76 -13.07 -18.38 -1.73
CA ARG A 76 -13.60 -18.12 -0.39
C ARG A 76 -14.11 -19.45 0.17
N LYS A 77 -13.40 -20.00 1.16
CA LYS A 77 -13.97 -20.86 2.19
C LYS A 77 -13.66 -20.25 3.54
#